data_AF-A0A2I6QK99-F1
#
_entry.id   AF-A0A2I6QK99-F1
#
_cell.length_a   1.000
_cell.length_b   1.000
_cell.length_c   1.000
_cell.angle_alpha   90.00
_cell.angle_beta   90.00
_cell.angle_gamma   90.00
#
_symmetry.space_group_name_H-M   'P 1'
#
loop_
_entity.id
_entity.type
_entity.pdbx_description
1 polymer ?
#
loop_
_entity_poly.entity_id
_entity_poly.type
_entity_poly.pdbx_seq_one_letter_code
_entity_poly.pdbx_strand_id
1 'polypeptide(L)'
;MSLIEGRRGLRRRPLWEFEIDTARQQLNLQFGTRDLVGFGVENAPRGLCAAGCLLQYAKDTQRTTLPHIRSITMEREQDSIIMDAATRRNLEITQNLGG
;
A
#
# COMPACT_ATOMS: atom_id res chain seq x y z
N MET A 1 8.18 -22.41 6.33
CA MET A 1 7.27 -21.50 7.06
C MET A 1 8.02 -20.41 7.88
N SER A 2 9.36 -20.26 7.80
CA SER A 2 10.16 -19.49 8.77
C SER A 2 10.70 -18.12 8.33
N LEU A 3 10.43 -17.66 7.10
CA LEU A 3 11.16 -16.52 6.51
C LEU A 3 10.95 -15.16 7.22
N ILE A 4 9.89 -15.01 8.02
CA ILE A 4 9.49 -13.72 8.61
C ILE A 4 9.29 -13.75 10.13
N GLU A 5 9.40 -14.90 10.79
CA GLU A 5 9.08 -15.06 12.23
C GLU A 5 10.04 -14.29 13.17
N GLY A 6 11.29 -14.08 12.76
CA GLY A 6 12.29 -13.37 13.57
C GLY A 6 12.40 -11.86 13.31
N ARG A 7 11.61 -11.31 12.38
CA ARG A 7 11.75 -9.91 11.94
C ARG A 7 10.62 -9.05 12.52
N ARG A 8 10.98 -8.11 13.39
CA ARG A 8 10.01 -7.16 13.99
C ARG A 8 9.30 -6.36 12.90
N GLY A 9 7.99 -6.16 13.07
CA GLY A 9 7.16 -5.39 12.14
C GLY A 9 6.63 -6.16 10.91
N LEU A 10 7.12 -7.37 10.62
CA LEU A 10 6.56 -8.18 9.54
C LEU A 10 5.28 -8.90 9.98
N ARG A 11 4.31 -8.96 9.05
CA ARG A 11 3.01 -9.62 9.27
C ARG A 11 2.68 -10.50 8.08
N ARG A 12 2.53 -11.80 8.33
CA ARG A 12 1.98 -12.72 7.34
C ARG A 12 0.48 -12.43 7.19
N ARG A 13 0.01 -12.33 5.95
CA ARG A 13 -1.41 -12.21 5.63
C ARG A 13 -1.82 -13.33 4.68
N PRO A 14 -3.04 -13.85 4.80
CA PRO A 14 -3.52 -14.90 3.91
C PRO A 14 -3.75 -14.35 2.49
N LEU A 15 -3.61 -15.22 1.48
CA LEU A 15 -3.68 -14.81 0.07
C LEU A 15 -5.01 -14.20 -0.34
N TRP A 16 -6.11 -14.63 0.29
CA TRP A 16 -7.46 -14.13 -0.02
C TRP A 16 -7.66 -12.64 0.30
N GLU A 17 -6.85 -12.06 1.19
CA GLU A 17 -6.90 -10.62 1.45
C GLU A 17 -6.34 -9.76 0.31
N PHE A 18 -5.60 -10.39 -0.61
CA PHE A 18 -5.03 -9.77 -1.79
C PHE A 18 -5.85 -10.05 -3.07
N GLU A 19 -7.07 -10.55 -2.93
CA GLU A 19 -7.97 -10.81 -4.05
C GLU A 19 -8.44 -9.47 -4.68
N ILE A 20 -8.45 -9.40 -6.01
CA ILE A 20 -8.60 -8.15 -6.77
C ILE A 20 -10.03 -7.60 -6.71
N ASP A 21 -11.05 -8.46 -6.80
CA ASP A 21 -12.44 -8.06 -6.80
C ASP A 21 -12.84 -7.51 -5.42
N THR A 22 -12.39 -8.18 -4.36
CA THR A 22 -12.53 -7.76 -2.97
C THR A 22 -11.82 -6.42 -2.73
N ALA A 23 -10.60 -6.27 -3.23
CA ALA A 23 -9.86 -5.01 -3.12
C ALA A 23 -10.60 -3.85 -3.80
N ARG A 24 -11.07 -4.03 -5.04
CA ARG A 24 -11.86 -3.04 -5.78
C ARG A 24 -13.13 -2.67 -5.03
N GLN A 25 -13.88 -3.66 -4.55
CA GLN A 25 -15.11 -3.44 -3.79
C GLN A 25 -14.84 -2.62 -2.52
N GLN A 26 -13.81 -2.97 -1.75
CA GLN A 26 -13.47 -2.28 -0.49
C GLN A 26 -12.98 -0.85 -0.71
N LEU A 27 -12.16 -0.62 -1.74
CA LEU A 27 -11.64 0.71 -2.10
C LEU A 27 -12.77 1.61 -2.61
N ASN A 28 -13.61 1.12 -3.53
CA ASN A 28 -14.79 1.86 -4.00
C ASN A 28 -15.73 2.23 -2.85
N LEU A 29 -15.99 1.29 -1.93
CA LEU A 29 -16.79 1.55 -0.73
C LEU A 29 -16.15 2.61 0.18
N GLN A 30 -14.83 2.56 0.38
CA GLN A 30 -14.10 3.53 1.20
C GLN A 30 -14.12 4.94 0.60
N PHE A 31 -14.02 5.05 -0.72
CA PHE A 31 -13.97 6.34 -1.42
C PHE A 31 -15.34 6.85 -1.88
N GLY A 32 -16.40 6.05 -1.72
CA GLY A 32 -17.75 6.41 -2.20
C GLY A 32 -17.84 6.52 -3.72
N THR A 33 -17.13 5.65 -4.44
CA THR A 33 -17.02 5.68 -5.91
C THR A 33 -17.53 4.39 -6.55
N ARG A 34 -17.84 4.44 -7.86
CA ARG A 34 -18.28 3.25 -8.63
C ARG A 34 -17.10 2.48 -9.20
N ASP A 35 -16.05 3.19 -9.58
CA ASP A 35 -14.81 2.68 -10.14
C ASP A 35 -13.65 3.55 -9.65
N LEU A 36 -12.42 3.10 -9.91
CA LEU A 36 -11.20 3.79 -9.50
C LEU A 36 -10.53 4.53 -10.67
N VAL A 37 -11.26 4.80 -11.76
CA VAL A 37 -10.73 5.48 -12.94
C VAL A 37 -10.31 6.91 -12.58
N GLY A 38 -11.12 7.60 -11.77
CA GLY A 38 -10.82 8.97 -11.31
C GLY A 38 -9.57 9.08 -10.44
N PHE A 39 -9.11 7.97 -9.86
CA PHE A 39 -7.87 7.91 -9.07
C PHE A 39 -6.64 7.48 -9.91
N GLY A 40 -6.85 7.10 -11.18
CA GLY A 40 -5.77 6.66 -12.06
C GLY A 40 -5.15 5.30 -11.69
N VAL A 41 -5.80 4.51 -10.83
CA VAL A 41 -5.29 3.21 -10.34
C VAL A 41 -6.07 2.00 -10.88
N GLU A 42 -7.17 2.21 -11.61
CA GLU A 42 -8.04 1.14 -12.14
C GLU A 42 -7.25 0.04 -12.89
N ASN A 43 -6.22 0.45 -13.64
CA ASN A 43 -5.37 -0.43 -14.45
C ASN A 43 -4.13 -0.98 -13.72
N ALA A 44 -4.06 -0.85 -12.39
CA ALA A 44 -2.92 -1.28 -11.57
C ALA A 44 -3.29 -2.45 -10.62
N PRO A 45 -3.71 -3.63 -11.13
CA PRO A 45 -4.26 -4.71 -10.30
C PRO A 45 -3.29 -5.18 -9.21
N ARG A 46 -1.98 -5.22 -9.49
CA ARG A 46 -0.96 -5.57 -8.48
C ARG A 46 -0.95 -4.60 -7.29
N GLY A 47 -1.07 -3.30 -7.57
CA GLY A 47 -1.15 -2.26 -6.54
C GLY A 47 -2.48 -2.32 -5.79
N LEU A 48 -3.59 -2.54 -6.50
CA LEU A 48 -4.93 -2.66 -5.92
C LEU A 48 -5.02 -3.84 -4.96
N CYS A 49 -4.50 -5.03 -5.31
CA CYS A 49 -4.44 -6.19 -4.41
C CYS A 49 -3.75 -5.85 -3.08
N ALA A 50 -2.61 -5.17 -3.13
CA ALA A 50 -1.88 -4.75 -1.93
C ALA A 50 -2.65 -3.67 -1.13
N ALA A 51 -3.22 -2.67 -1.81
CA ALA A 51 -4.01 -1.61 -1.20
C ALA A 51 -5.27 -2.16 -0.52
N GLY A 52 -5.94 -3.16 -1.11
CA GLY A 52 -7.09 -3.84 -0.54
C GLY A 52 -6.77 -4.54 0.76
N CYS A 53 -5.67 -5.31 0.82
CA CYS A 53 -5.20 -5.93 2.06
C CYS A 53 -4.87 -4.87 3.12
N LEU A 54 -4.17 -3.79 2.74
CA LEU A 54 -3.81 -2.70 3.65
C LEU A 54 -5.04 -2.00 4.25
N LEU A 55 -6.05 -1.70 3.41
CA LEU A 55 -7.28 -1.06 3.84
C LEU A 55 -8.09 -1.95 4.79
N GLN A 56 -8.20 -3.25 4.49
CA GLN A 56 -8.83 -4.23 5.40
C GLN A 56 -8.13 -4.23 6.76
N TYR A 57 -6.80 -4.28 6.78
CA TYR A 57 -6.03 -4.23 8.03
C TYR A 57 -6.25 -2.92 8.81
N ALA A 58 -6.29 -1.77 8.12
CA ALA A 58 -6.57 -0.48 8.76
C ALA A 58 -7.98 -0.46 9.38
N LYS A 59 -9.00 -0.97 8.68
CA LYS A 59 -10.37 -1.08 9.19
C LYS A 59 -10.45 -2.02 10.40
N ASP A 60 -9.81 -3.19 10.33
CA ASP A 60 -9.83 -4.19 11.40
C ASP A 60 -9.17 -3.70 12.69
N THR A 61 -8.10 -2.91 12.57
CA THR A 61 -7.35 -2.38 13.72
C THR A 61 -8.02 -1.17 14.34
N GLN A 62 -8.58 -0.26 13.54
CA GLN A 62 -9.22 0.96 14.06
C GLN A 62 -10.69 0.75 14.47
N ARG A 63 -11.37 -0.22 13.86
CA ARG A 63 -12.79 -0.57 14.12
C ARG A 63 -13.77 0.62 14.09
N THR A 64 -13.41 1.65 13.33
CA THR A 64 -14.17 2.88 13.15
C THR A 64 -14.13 3.27 11.68
N THR A 65 -15.00 4.19 11.27
CA THR A 65 -14.91 4.76 9.92
C THR A 65 -13.61 5.55 9.77
N LEU A 66 -13.02 5.52 8.57
CA LEU A 66 -11.76 6.21 8.26
C LEU A 66 -12.01 7.37 7.27
N PRO A 67 -12.78 8.42 7.65
CA PRO A 67 -13.22 9.46 6.72
C PRO A 67 -12.07 10.32 6.15
N HIS A 68 -10.89 10.27 6.79
CA HIS A 68 -9.70 10.99 6.33
C HIS A 68 -9.00 10.30 5.15
N ILE A 69 -9.19 8.99 4.96
CA ILE A 69 -8.65 8.23 3.83
C ILE A 69 -9.63 8.34 2.65
N ARG A 70 -9.47 9.41 1.87
CA ARG A 70 -10.43 9.82 0.83
C ARG A 70 -9.94 9.65 -0.61
N SER A 71 -8.68 9.25 -0.79
CA SER A 71 -8.05 9.13 -2.11
C SER A 71 -6.93 8.11 -2.08
N ILE A 72 -6.56 7.61 -3.26
CA ILE A 72 -5.38 6.78 -3.52
C ILE A 72 -4.72 7.30 -4.80
N THR A 73 -3.39 7.25 -4.87
CA THR A 73 -2.62 7.68 -6.03
C THR A 73 -1.62 6.59 -6.41
N MET A 74 -1.44 6.36 -7.71
CA MET A 74 -0.36 5.53 -8.23
C MET A 74 0.92 6.36 -8.35
N GLU A 75 1.98 5.96 -7.66
CA GLU A 75 3.32 6.47 -7.95
C GLU A 75 3.87 5.77 -9.19
N ARG A 76 4.24 6.54 -10.22
CA ARG A 76 4.81 6.01 -11.47
C ARG A 76 6.31 6.30 -11.50
N GLU A 77 7.06 5.35 -12.04
CA GLU A 77 8.53 5.46 -12.19
C GLU A 77 8.96 6.73 -12.93
N GLN A 78 8.21 7.15 -13.95
CA GLN A 78 8.49 8.33 -14.75
C GLN A 78 8.20 9.67 -14.05
N ASP A 79 7.44 9.66 -12.94
CA ASP A 79 7.05 10.87 -12.20
C ASP A 79 8.08 11.24 -11.13
N SER A 80 9.17 10.47 -11.00
CA SER A 80 10.17 10.62 -9.93
C SER A 80 11.57 10.17 -10.35
N ILE A 81 12.60 10.69 -9.67
CA ILE A 81 13.96 10.18 -9.82
C ILE A 81 14.09 8.91 -8.99
N ILE A 82 14.25 7.76 -9.65
CA ILE A 82 14.46 6.48 -8.99
C ILE A 82 15.89 6.42 -8.46
N MET A 83 16.01 6.28 -7.15
CA MET A 83 17.29 6.07 -6.46
C MET A 83 17.31 4.71 -5.81
N ASP A 84 18.38 3.95 -6.02
CA ASP A 84 18.58 2.68 -5.32
C ASP A 84 18.91 2.90 -3.83
N ALA A 85 18.89 1.80 -3.06
CA ALA A 85 19.14 1.87 -1.63
C ALA A 85 20.56 2.36 -1.30
N ALA A 86 21.55 2.06 -2.14
CA ALA A 86 22.94 2.48 -1.96
C ALA A 86 23.08 4.00 -2.17
N THR A 87 22.46 4.54 -3.22
CA THR A 87 22.44 5.98 -3.52
C THR A 87 21.77 6.76 -2.39
N ARG A 88 20.58 6.33 -1.93
CA ARG A 88 19.91 7.02 -0.81
C ARG A 88 20.73 7.00 0.48
N ARG A 89 21.42 5.89 0.76
CA ARG A 89 22.31 5.73 1.93
C ARG A 89 23.56 6.61 1.82
N ASN A 90 24.21 6.63 0.67
CA ASN A 90 25.45 7.39 0.47
C ASN A 90 25.21 8.90 0.42
N LEU A 91 24.03 9.34 0.00
CA LEU A 91 23.62 10.75 0.02
C LEU A 91 23.11 11.22 1.39
N GLU A 92 23.02 10.33 2.38
CA GLU A 92 22.58 10.64 3.74
C GLU A 92 21.27 11.45 3.82
N ILE A 93 20.32 11.21 2.89
CA ILE A 93 19.14 12.08 2.68
C ILE A 93 18.37 12.33 3.98
N THR A 94 18.20 11.29 4.80
CA THR A 94 17.50 11.37 6.09
C THR A 94 18.23 10.69 7.24
N GLN A 95 19.30 9.94 6.97
CA GLN A 95 20.07 9.19 7.95
C GLN A 95 21.53 9.16 7.54
N ASN A 96 22.43 9.51 8.46
CA ASN A 96 23.87 9.44 8.22
C ASN A 96 24.37 7.98 8.25
N LEU A 97 25.62 7.74 7.85
CA LEU A 97 26.21 6.41 7.84
C LEU A 97 26.56 5.85 9.24
N GLY A 98 26.62 6.70 10.27
CA GLY A 98 27.03 6.37 11.64
C GLY A 98 25.90 6.08 12.64
N GLY A 99 24.64 6.41 12.33
CA GLY A 99 23.49 6.31 13.24
C GLY A 99 22.69 7.59 13.29
#